data_AF-A0A850SN21-F1
#
_entry.id   AF-A0A850SN21-F1
#
_cell.length_a   1.000
_cell.length_b   1.000
_cell.length_c   1.000
_cell.angle_alpha   90.00
_cell.angle_beta   90.00
_cell.angle_gamma   90.00
#
_symmetry.space_group_name_H-M   'P 1'
#
loop_
_entity.id
_entity.type
_entity.pdbx_description
1 polymer ?
#
loop_
_entity_poly.entity_id
_entity_poly.type
_entity_poly.pdbx_seq_one_letter_code
_entity_poly.pdbx_strand_id
1 'polypeptide(L)'
;MANITEQKSEAQAAYEEIKSRYLQMQASIKKHFPKVDSRLVRELLMHSADATEGTRLFSLEVLAKEGTNPEKARDYFLSKTGKVPSSYEHGTHYLVNVLLTFELLQDIQSYPEVEYITGSYVGVTSAVSQIHYHRGADEQSRIMDD
;
A
#
# COMPACT_ATOMS: atom_id res chain seq x y z
N MET A 1 -35.73 -35.25 -0.12
CA MET A 1 -34.52 -35.28 0.72
C MET A 1 -33.21 -35.37 -0.09
N ALA A 2 -33.21 -35.90 -1.34
CA ALA A 2 -32.00 -35.95 -2.18
C ALA A 2 -31.38 -34.56 -2.50
N ASN A 3 -32.22 -33.56 -2.78
CA ASN A 3 -31.79 -32.23 -3.24
C ASN A 3 -30.98 -31.42 -2.20
N ILE A 4 -31.19 -31.68 -0.90
CA ILE A 4 -30.50 -30.95 0.19
C ILE A 4 -29.09 -31.51 0.43
N THR A 5 -28.92 -32.83 0.27
CA THR A 5 -27.62 -33.50 0.44
C THR A 5 -26.67 -33.17 -0.72
N GLU A 6 -27.22 -33.08 -1.93
CA GLU A 6 -26.48 -32.74 -3.14
C GLU A 6 -25.99 -31.27 -3.12
N GLN A 7 -26.86 -30.31 -2.81
CA GLN A 7 -26.49 -28.90 -2.61
C GLN A 7 -25.46 -28.69 -1.49
N LYS A 8 -25.56 -29.47 -0.39
CA LYS A 8 -24.57 -29.42 0.69
C LYS A 8 -23.19 -29.93 0.23
N SER A 9 -23.15 -30.89 -0.69
CA SER A 9 -21.90 -31.40 -1.25
C SER A 9 -21.25 -30.42 -2.23
N GLU A 10 -22.05 -29.73 -3.04
CA GLU A 10 -21.58 -28.70 -3.98
C GLU A 10 -21.02 -27.48 -3.24
N ALA A 11 -21.73 -26.99 -2.21
CA ALA A 11 -21.26 -25.88 -1.39
C ALA A 11 -19.93 -26.20 -0.70
N GLN A 12 -19.73 -27.45 -0.25
CA GLN A 12 -18.48 -27.89 0.34
C GLN A 12 -17.34 -27.92 -0.68
N ALA A 13 -17.61 -28.42 -1.90
CA ALA A 13 -16.62 -28.43 -2.98
C ALA A 13 -16.20 -27.01 -3.37
N ALA A 14 -17.17 -26.09 -3.51
CA ALA A 14 -16.91 -24.67 -3.78
C ALA A 14 -16.08 -24.01 -2.67
N TYR A 15 -16.38 -24.31 -1.40
CA TYR A 15 -15.60 -23.81 -0.26
C TYR A 15 -14.14 -24.26 -0.32
N GLU A 16 -13.87 -25.55 -0.56
CA GLU A 16 -12.50 -26.06 -0.63
C GLU A 16 -11.72 -25.48 -1.82
N GLU A 17 -12.39 -25.27 -2.97
CA GLU A 17 -11.77 -24.61 -4.11
C GLU A 17 -11.40 -23.15 -3.78
N ILE A 18 -12.34 -22.36 -3.23
CA ILE A 18 -12.11 -20.97 -2.85
C ILE A 18 -10.99 -20.87 -1.82
N LYS A 19 -11.00 -21.74 -0.81
CA LYS A 19 -9.96 -21.80 0.23
C LYS A 19 -8.59 -22.11 -0.37
N SER A 20 -8.50 -23.09 -1.27
CA SER A 20 -7.26 -23.45 -1.96
C SER A 20 -6.69 -22.27 -2.75
N ARG A 21 -7.53 -21.60 -3.55
CA ARG A 21 -7.13 -20.41 -4.33
C ARG A 21 -6.71 -19.25 -3.41
N TYR A 22 -7.42 -19.03 -2.31
CA TYR A 22 -7.08 -18.00 -1.34
C TYR A 22 -5.71 -18.24 -0.67
N LEU A 23 -5.40 -19.50 -0.33
CA LEU A 23 -4.09 -19.88 0.22
C LEU A 23 -2.96 -19.69 -0.80
N GLN A 24 -3.19 -20.06 -2.07
CA GLN A 24 -2.23 -19.82 -3.15
C GLN A 24 -1.96 -18.32 -3.35
N MET A 25 -3.00 -17.49 -3.33
CA MET A 25 -2.87 -16.03 -3.41
C MET A 25 -2.05 -15.49 -2.24
N GLN A 26 -2.35 -15.90 -1.00
CA GLN A 26 -1.57 -15.47 0.18
C GLN A 26 -0.09 -15.87 0.08
N ALA A 27 0.19 -17.09 -0.38
CA ALA A 27 1.57 -17.55 -0.58
C ALA A 27 2.30 -16.72 -1.64
N SER A 28 1.62 -16.39 -2.75
CA SER A 28 2.16 -15.53 -3.81
C SER A 28 2.45 -14.12 -3.29
N ILE A 29 1.52 -13.52 -2.53
CA ILE A 29 1.73 -12.20 -1.91
C ILE A 29 2.97 -12.21 -1.03
N LYS A 30 3.10 -13.18 -0.11
CA LYS A 30 4.28 -13.28 0.78
C LYS A 30 5.58 -13.50 0.02
N LYS A 31 5.54 -14.24 -1.09
CA LYS A 31 6.72 -14.48 -1.93
C LYS A 31 7.21 -13.20 -2.61
N HIS A 32 6.30 -12.38 -3.13
CA HIS A 32 6.63 -11.20 -3.94
C HIS A 32 6.74 -9.92 -3.11
N PHE A 33 6.03 -9.83 -1.99
CA PHE A 33 5.98 -8.69 -1.10
C PHE A 33 6.27 -9.09 0.36
N PRO A 34 7.45 -9.68 0.65
CA PRO A 34 7.76 -10.23 1.98
C PRO A 34 7.77 -9.20 3.11
N LYS A 35 8.02 -7.93 2.81
CA LYS A 35 8.02 -6.82 3.78
C LYS A 35 6.68 -6.10 3.89
N VAL A 36 5.67 -6.51 3.13
CA VAL A 36 4.39 -5.79 3.07
C VAL A 36 3.30 -6.59 3.77
N ASP A 37 2.46 -5.88 4.53
CA ASP A 37 1.21 -6.43 5.03
C ASP A 37 0.39 -7.00 3.87
N SER A 38 0.08 -8.29 3.93
CA SER A 38 -0.70 -8.94 2.88
C SER A 38 -2.10 -8.35 2.71
N ARG A 39 -2.64 -7.64 3.72
CA ARG A 39 -3.89 -6.87 3.63
C ARG A 39 -3.78 -5.72 2.63
N LEU A 40 -2.70 -4.94 2.70
CA LEU A 40 -2.46 -3.81 1.81
C LEU A 40 -2.39 -4.28 0.35
N VAL A 41 -1.68 -5.38 0.08
CA VAL A 41 -1.57 -5.94 -1.27
C VAL A 41 -2.95 -6.40 -1.79
N ARG A 42 -3.78 -6.98 -0.91
CA ARG A 42 -5.16 -7.36 -1.28
C ARG A 42 -6.05 -6.15 -1.54
N GLU A 43 -5.96 -5.10 -0.74
CA GLU A 43 -6.69 -3.85 -0.98
C GLU A 43 -6.29 -3.22 -2.31
N LEU A 44 -5.00 -3.20 -2.61
CA LEU A 44 -4.50 -2.74 -3.90
C LEU A 44 -5.04 -3.58 -5.06
N LEU A 45 -5.09 -4.92 -4.93
CA LEU A 45 -5.71 -5.81 -5.93
C LEU A 45 -7.20 -5.51 -6.10
N MET A 46 -7.97 -5.44 -5.01
CA MET A 46 -9.42 -5.17 -5.05
C MET A 46 -9.71 -3.83 -5.74
N HIS A 47 -8.93 -2.79 -5.44
CA HIS A 47 -9.12 -1.48 -6.03
C HIS A 47 -8.50 -1.34 -7.42
N SER A 48 -7.64 -2.25 -7.86
CA SER A 48 -7.09 -2.26 -9.23
C SER A 48 -8.08 -2.80 -10.27
N ALA A 49 -9.02 -3.66 -9.88
CA ALA A 49 -10.01 -4.24 -10.79
C ALA A 49 -11.03 -3.22 -11.32
N ASP A 50 -11.33 -2.18 -10.52
CA ASP A 50 -12.39 -1.19 -10.79
C ASP A 50 -11.85 0.21 -11.12
N ALA A 51 -10.55 0.36 -11.32
CA ALA A 51 -9.90 1.67 -11.44
C ALA A 51 -9.08 1.82 -12.71
N THR A 52 -9.12 3.02 -13.28
CA THR A 52 -7.99 3.51 -14.07
C THR A 52 -6.76 3.62 -13.17
N GLU A 53 -5.65 3.10 -13.67
CA GLU A 53 -4.33 3.14 -13.05
C GLU A 53 -3.98 4.58 -12.61
N GLY A 54 -3.42 4.74 -11.40
CA GLY A 54 -3.01 6.07 -10.89
C GLY A 54 -4.11 6.93 -10.26
N THR A 55 -5.28 6.40 -9.91
CA THR A 55 -6.36 7.19 -9.27
C THR A 55 -6.60 6.88 -7.79
N ARG A 56 -5.98 5.82 -7.26
CA ARG A 56 -6.25 5.31 -5.91
C ARG A 56 -5.21 5.82 -4.92
N LEU A 57 -5.67 6.59 -3.96
CA LEU A 57 -4.85 7.16 -2.89
C LEU A 57 -4.80 6.17 -1.72
N PHE A 58 -3.59 5.88 -1.26
CA PHE A 58 -3.33 5.07 -0.08
C PHE A 58 -2.51 5.87 0.92
N SER A 59 -2.78 5.66 2.20
CA SER A 59 -1.92 6.08 3.30
C SER A 59 -0.98 4.94 3.62
N LEU A 60 0.31 5.12 3.34
CA LEU A 60 1.34 4.12 3.62
C LEU A 60 2.07 4.45 4.91
N GLU A 61 2.18 3.44 5.76
CA GLU A 61 3.03 3.43 6.94
C GLU A 61 4.22 2.50 6.67
N VAL A 62 5.42 3.04 6.81
CA VAL A 62 6.67 2.31 6.58
C VAL A 62 7.50 2.33 7.84
N LEU A 63 7.81 1.14 8.34
CA LEU A 63 8.76 0.93 9.42
C LEU A 63 10.13 0.68 8.81
N ALA A 64 11.09 1.48 9.23
CA ALA A 64 12.49 1.37 8.89
C ALA A 64 13.28 0.83 10.07
N LYS A 65 14.45 0.26 9.77
CA LYS A 65 15.37 -0.30 10.77
C LYS A 65 15.85 0.78 11.74
N GLU A 66 16.15 0.38 12.97
CA GLU A 66 16.85 1.25 13.91
C GLU A 66 18.20 1.73 13.33
N GLY A 67 18.53 3.00 13.55
CA GLY A 67 19.74 3.62 13.00
C GLY A 67 19.65 4.04 11.53
N THR A 68 18.48 3.90 10.89
CA THR A 68 18.22 4.46 9.56
C THR A 68 18.55 5.95 9.55
N ASN A 69 19.31 6.41 8.56
CA ASN A 69 19.57 7.84 8.38
C ASN A 69 18.28 8.54 7.89
N PRO A 70 17.69 9.46 8.67
CA PRO A 70 16.39 10.04 8.32
C PRO A 70 16.42 10.89 7.06
N GLU A 71 17.53 11.59 6.78
CA GLU A 71 17.68 12.42 5.57
C GLU A 71 17.74 11.55 4.31
N LYS A 72 18.51 10.45 4.35
CA LYS A 72 18.59 9.51 3.22
C LYS A 72 17.24 8.85 2.95
N ALA A 73 16.51 8.47 4.00
CA ALA A 73 15.17 7.94 3.86
C ALA A 73 14.21 8.99 3.30
N ARG A 74 14.27 10.24 3.80
CA ARG A 74 13.48 11.38 3.28
C ARG A 74 13.69 11.55 1.77
N ASP A 75 14.95 11.61 1.34
CA ASP A 75 15.31 11.80 -0.07
C ASP A 75 14.89 10.59 -0.91
N TYR A 76 15.00 9.38 -0.38
CA TYR A 76 14.52 8.17 -1.03
C TYR A 76 13.01 8.25 -1.30
N PHE A 77 12.20 8.49 -0.26
CA PHE A 77 10.75 8.60 -0.39
C PHE A 77 10.35 9.74 -1.32
N LEU A 78 11.02 10.89 -1.24
CA LEU A 78 10.78 12.00 -2.15
C LEU A 78 11.04 11.60 -3.61
N SER A 79 12.16 10.91 -3.89
CA SER A 79 12.51 10.48 -5.24
C SER A 79 11.54 9.45 -5.83
N LYS A 80 10.95 8.59 -4.98
CA LYS A 80 10.04 7.51 -5.41
C LYS A 80 8.58 7.95 -5.48
N THR A 81 8.15 8.78 -4.53
CA THR A 81 6.73 9.12 -4.35
C THR A 81 6.39 10.54 -4.80
N GLY A 82 7.40 11.38 -5.05
CA GLY A 82 7.23 12.82 -5.24
C GLY A 82 6.77 13.56 -4.00
N LYS A 83 6.81 12.92 -2.81
CA LYS A 83 6.31 13.46 -1.56
C LYS A 83 7.30 13.23 -0.43
N VAL A 84 7.42 14.22 0.45
CA VAL A 84 8.16 14.08 1.70
C VAL A 84 7.26 13.34 2.71
N PRO A 85 7.72 12.19 3.27
CA PRO A 85 6.95 11.49 4.28
C PRO A 85 6.97 12.27 5.60
N SER A 86 5.91 12.16 6.38
CA SER A 86 5.97 12.51 7.80
C SER A 86 6.81 11.44 8.52
N SER A 87 7.75 11.86 9.36
CA SER A 87 8.64 10.95 10.11
C SER A 87 8.39 11.04 11.61
N TYR A 88 8.29 9.90 12.28
CA TYR A 88 8.10 9.75 13.72
C TYR A 88 9.19 8.85 14.31
N GLU A 89 9.22 8.75 15.64
CA GLU A 89 10.08 7.79 16.36
C GLU A 89 11.57 7.87 15.98
N HIS A 90 12.10 9.09 15.81
CA HIS A 90 13.49 9.33 15.38
C HIS A 90 13.84 8.78 13.99
N GLY A 91 12.85 8.70 13.09
CA GLY A 91 13.06 8.28 11.70
C GLY A 91 12.95 6.77 11.48
N THR A 92 12.27 6.06 12.37
CA THR A 92 11.95 4.64 12.16
C THR A 92 10.53 4.43 11.64
N HIS A 93 9.63 5.42 11.77
CA HIS A 93 8.26 5.31 11.26
C HIS A 93 7.94 6.45 10.30
N TYR A 94 7.59 6.11 9.07
CA TYR A 94 7.25 7.04 8.01
C TYR A 94 5.79 6.90 7.58
N LEU A 95 5.11 8.02 7.37
CA LEU A 95 3.74 8.09 6.86
C LEU A 95 3.70 8.91 5.57
N VAL A 96 3.12 8.35 4.51
CA VAL A 96 3.01 9.05 3.21
C VAL A 96 1.73 8.68 2.46
N ASN A 97 1.04 9.70 1.93
CA ASN A 97 -0.14 9.52 1.10
C ASN A 97 0.25 9.47 -0.39
N VAL A 98 0.09 8.33 -1.04
CA VAL A 98 0.56 8.11 -2.42
C VAL A 98 -0.50 7.50 -3.32
N LEU A 99 -0.38 7.79 -4.62
CA LEU A 99 -1.06 7.00 -5.64
C LEU A 99 -0.32 5.68 -5.75
N LEU A 100 -0.87 4.63 -5.14
CA LEU A 100 -0.17 3.37 -5.00
C LEU A 100 -0.33 2.51 -6.25
N THR A 101 0.80 2.02 -6.77
CA THR A 101 0.87 0.96 -7.78
C THR A 101 1.69 -0.21 -7.22
N PHE A 102 1.58 -1.39 -7.85
CA PHE A 102 2.43 -2.53 -7.48
C PHE A 102 3.91 -2.23 -7.69
N GLU A 103 4.26 -1.47 -8.73
CA GLU A 103 5.63 -1.04 -9.01
C GLU A 103 6.16 -0.13 -7.91
N LEU A 104 5.40 0.88 -7.49
CA LEU A 104 5.82 1.76 -6.39
C LEU A 104 5.95 0.98 -5.07
N LEU A 105 5.03 0.05 -4.80
CA LEU A 105 5.11 -0.79 -3.61
C LEU A 105 6.35 -1.71 -3.65
N GLN A 106 6.70 -2.22 -4.83
CA GLN A 106 7.91 -3.00 -5.07
C GLN A 106 9.17 -2.16 -4.83
N ASP A 107 9.19 -0.93 -5.34
CA ASP A 107 10.27 0.01 -5.13
C ASP A 107 10.46 0.30 -3.65
N ILE A 108 9.40 0.63 -2.92
CA ILE A 108 9.51 0.94 -1.47
C ILE A 108 10.05 -0.26 -0.68
N GLN A 109 9.53 -1.48 -0.89
CA GLN A 109 10.05 -2.65 -0.15
C GLN A 109 11.51 -3.00 -0.50
N SER A 110 11.96 -2.64 -1.70
CA SER A 110 13.34 -2.89 -2.14
C SER A 110 14.37 -2.04 -1.40
N TYR A 111 13.93 -0.95 -0.75
CA TYR A 111 14.81 -0.11 0.03
C TYR A 111 15.40 -0.92 1.21
N PRO A 112 16.74 -1.00 1.34
CA PRO A 112 17.38 -1.87 2.33
C PRO A 112 17.00 -1.54 3.78
N GLU A 113 16.71 -0.27 4.06
CA GLU A 113 16.35 0.20 5.39
C GLU A 113 14.89 -0.06 5.76
N VAL A 114 14.04 -0.43 4.80
CA VAL A 114 12.64 -0.80 5.08
C VAL A 114 12.58 -2.19 5.70
N GLU A 115 11.87 -2.29 6.81
CA GLU A 115 11.59 -3.53 7.52
C GLU A 115 10.15 -3.99 7.28
N TYR A 116 9.18 -3.09 7.36
CA TYR A 116 7.77 -3.42 7.21
C TYR A 116 6.97 -2.29 6.56
N ILE A 117 5.96 -2.64 5.77
CA ILE A 117 5.06 -1.71 5.10
C ILE A 117 3.62 -2.13 5.38
N THR A 118 2.80 -1.20 5.86
CA THR A 118 1.36 -1.35 5.97
C THR A 118 0.68 -0.08 5.46
N GLY A 119 -0.64 -0.08 5.45
CA GLY A 119 -1.41 1.07 5.01
C GLY A 119 -2.86 0.73 4.80
N SER A 120 -3.59 1.72 4.32
CA SER A 120 -5.02 1.60 4.03
C SER A 120 -5.41 2.45 2.84
N TYR A 121 -6.46 2.01 2.15
CA TYR A 121 -7.08 2.79 1.10
C TYR A 121 -7.77 4.05 1.67
N VAL A 122 -7.43 5.21 1.11
CA VAL A 122 -7.97 6.51 1.53
C VAL A 122 -9.12 6.95 0.62
N GLY A 123 -9.06 6.65 -0.67
CA GLY A 123 -10.09 7.05 -1.62
C GLY A 123 -9.60 7.22 -3.05
N VAL A 124 -10.49 7.73 -3.90
CA VAL A 124 -10.16 8.12 -5.28
C VAL A 124 -9.85 9.60 -5.30
N THR A 125 -8.73 9.99 -5.92
CA THR A 125 -8.46 11.40 -6.21
C THR A 125 -8.74 11.70 -7.68
N SER A 126 -9.47 12.78 -7.95
CA SER A 126 -9.62 13.30 -9.31
C SER A 126 -8.35 14.04 -9.75
N ALA A 127 -8.11 14.18 -11.05
CA ALA A 127 -7.00 14.99 -11.58
C ALA A 127 -7.01 16.42 -11.01
N VAL A 128 -8.18 17.02 -10.78
CA VAL A 128 -8.35 18.34 -10.14
C VAL A 128 -7.90 18.33 -8.68
N SER A 129 -8.20 17.26 -7.94
CA SER A 129 -7.74 17.12 -6.55
C SER A 129 -6.22 16.96 -6.47
N GLN A 130 -5.58 16.35 -7.47
CA GLN A 130 -4.10 16.24 -7.55
C GLN A 130 -3.41 17.62 -7.64
N ILE A 131 -4.02 18.59 -8.35
CA ILE A 131 -3.53 19.98 -8.44
C ILE A 131 -3.59 20.67 -7.06
N HIS A 132 -4.68 20.45 -6.32
CA HIS A 132 -4.83 20.99 -4.97
C HIS A 132 -3.87 20.34 -3.96
N TYR A 133 -3.60 19.04 -4.06
CA TYR A 133 -2.59 18.37 -3.23
C TYR A 133 -1.16 18.86 -3.51
N HIS A 134 -0.81 19.14 -4.76
CA HIS A 134 0.48 19.76 -5.09
C HIS A 134 0.57 21.18 -4.54
N ARG A 135 -0.46 21.99 -4.75
CA ARG A 135 -0.49 23.39 -4.30
C ARG A 135 -0.52 23.56 -2.78
N GLY A 136 -1.21 22.67 -2.05
CA GLY A 136 -1.24 22.69 -0.58
C GLY A 136 0.11 22.32 0.07
N ALA A 137 0.90 21.46 -0.57
CA ALA A 137 2.25 21.15 -0.11
C ALA A 137 3.22 22.33 -0.33
N ASP A 138 3.09 23.05 -1.46
CA ASP A 138 3.89 24.24 -1.77
C ASP A 138 3.53 25.44 -0.86
N GLU A 139 2.27 25.55 -0.41
CA GLU A 139 1.84 26.59 0.54
C GLU A 139 2.35 26.30 1.96
N GLN A 140 2.46 25.04 2.39
CA GLN A 140 3.02 24.68 3.70
C GLN A 140 4.54 24.92 3.79
N SER A 141 5.30 24.72 2.70
CA SER A 141 6.73 25.04 2.68
C SER A 141 7.02 26.54 2.78
N ARG A 142 6.08 27.41 2.38
CA ARG A 142 6.24 28.87 2.49
C ARG A 142 6.00 29.42 3.89
N ILE A 143 5.30 28.68 4.75
CA ILE A 143 4.95 29.13 6.10
C ILE A 143 6.05 28.76 7.11
N MET A 144 7.00 27.89 6.74
CA MET A 144 8.13 27.49 7.59
C MET A 144 9.40 28.33 7.41
N ASP A 145 9.42 29.26 6.45
CA ASP A 145 10.59 30.11 6.13
C ASP A 145 10.50 31.53 6.75
N ASP A 146 9.53 31.80 7.64
CA ASP A 146 9.35 33.09 8.36
C ASP A 146 9.61 32.96 9.88
#